data_AF-A0A947E3T6-F1
#
_entry.id   AF-A0A947E3T6-F1
#
_cell.length_a   1.000
_cell.length_b   1.000
_cell.length_c   1.000
_cell.angle_alpha   90.00
_cell.angle_beta   90.00
_cell.angle_gamma   90.00
#
_symmetry.space_group_name_H-M   'P 1'
#
loop_
_entity.id
_entity.type
_entity.pdbx_description
1 polymer ?
#
loop_
_entity_poly.entity_id
_entity_poly.type
_entity_poly.pdbx_seq_one_letter_code
_entity_poly.pdbx_strand_id
1 'polypeptide(L)' 'HFSLADIATGCALGYLDFRFAHIDWRSQYPNLEKLDAKLAQRQSFMDTKPPSP' A
#
# COMPACT_ATOMS: atom_id res chain seq x y z
N HIS A 1 -11.82 12.75 2.14
CA HIS A 1 -12.40 11.83 3.14
C HIS A 1 -11.69 10.50 3.02
N PHE A 2 -11.32 9.87 4.13
CA PHE A 2 -10.78 8.51 4.13
C PHE A 2 -11.95 7.51 4.12
N SER A 3 -11.85 6.45 3.33
CA SER A 3 -12.94 5.53 3.02
C SER A 3 -12.47 4.08 2.85
N LEU A 4 -13.42 3.16 2.65
CA LEU A 4 -13.12 1.76 2.35
C LEU A 4 -12.27 1.59 1.09
N ALA A 5 -12.44 2.47 0.09
CA ALA A 5 -11.65 2.42 -1.14
C ALA A 5 -10.16 2.66 -0.87
N ASP A 6 -9.83 3.58 0.03
CA ASP A 6 -8.43 3.85 0.42
C ASP A 6 -7.81 2.65 1.13
N ILE A 7 -8.57 2.00 2.03
CA ILE A 7 -8.14 0.79 2.73
C ILE A 7 -7.86 -0.33 1.73
N ALA A 8 -8.84 -0.64 0.87
CA ALA A 8 -8.71 -1.71 -0.11
C ALA A 8 -7.54 -1.48 -1.07
N THR A 9 -7.36 -0.24 -1.53
CA THR A 9 -6.25 0.12 -2.43
C THR A 9 -4.92 -0.03 -1.73
N GLY A 10 -4.75 0.50 -0.52
CA GLY A 10 -3.51 0.36 0.25
C GLY A 10 -3.15 -1.10 0.55
N CYS A 11 -4.13 -1.92 0.93
CA CYS A 11 -3.90 -3.35 1.15
C CYS A 11 -3.47 -4.09 -0.12
N ALA A 12 -4.11 -3.79 -1.26
CA ALA A 12 -3.75 -4.39 -2.54
C ALA A 12 -2.32 -4.02 -2.97
N LEU A 13 -1.95 -2.74 -2.85
CA LEU A 13 -0.60 -2.26 -3.17
C LEU A 13 0.45 -2.88 -2.25
N GLY A 14 0.20 -2.93 -0.95
CA GLY A 14 1.10 -3.60 0.00
C GLY A 14 1.23 -5.11 -0.27
N TYR A 15 0.19 -5.77 -0.77
CA TYR A 15 0.26 -7.18 -1.17
C TYR A 15 1.09 -7.38 -2.44
N LEU A 16 1.00 -6.47 -3.42
CA LEU A 16 1.88 -6.48 -4.58
C LEU A 16 3.34 -6.35 -4.15
N ASP A 17 3.66 -5.46 -3.23
CA ASP A 17 5.02 -5.35 -2.70
C ASP A 17 5.50 -6.62 -1.99
N PHE A 18 4.60 -7.27 -1.24
CA PHE A 18 4.94 -8.46 -0.46
C PHE A 18 5.09 -9.73 -1.31
N ARG A 19 4.21 -9.97 -2.29
CA ARG A 19 4.18 -11.21 -3.07
C ARG A 19 4.66 -11.06 -4.51
N PHE A 20 4.69 -9.85 -5.04
CA PHE A 20 4.99 -9.55 -6.43
C PHE A 20 5.98 -8.36 -6.56
N ALA A 21 7.02 -8.34 -5.72
CA ALA A 21 8.01 -7.25 -5.66
C ALA A 21 8.72 -6.93 -7.00
N HIS A 22 8.64 -7.81 -8.00
CA HIS A 22 9.15 -7.57 -9.36
C HIS A 22 8.26 -6.63 -10.19
N ILE A 23 7.03 -6.36 -9.76
CA ILE A 23 6.11 -5.43 -10.43
C ILE A 23 6.38 -4.01 -9.88
N ASP A 24 7.10 -3.21 -10.66
CA ASP A 24 7.30 -1.79 -10.35
C ASP A 24 6.07 -0.96 -10.72
N TRP A 25 5.06 -1.02 -9.86
CA TRP A 25 3.83 -0.25 -10.02
C TRP A 25 4.02 1.23 -9.63
N ARG A 26 4.99 1.56 -8.78
CA ARG A 26 5.22 2.93 -8.29
C ARG A 26 5.67 3.86 -9.41
N SER A 27 6.62 3.42 -10.23
CA SER A 27 7.09 4.20 -11.39
C SER A 27 5.99 4.46 -12.42
N GLN A 28 5.05 3.52 -12.57
CA GLN A 28 3.95 3.64 -13.53
C GLN A 28 2.79 4.48 -13.00
N TYR A 29 2.59 4.50 -11.68
CA TYR A 29 1.43 5.13 -11.04
C TYR A 29 1.84 6.06 -9.88
N PRO A 30 2.44 7.23 -10.16
CA PRO A 30 2.95 8.15 -9.13
C PRO A 30 1.86 8.71 -8.20
N ASN A 31 0.59 8.71 -8.62
CA ASN A 31 -0.53 9.08 -7.74
C ASN A 31 -0.82 8.00 -6.70
N LEU A 32 -0.68 6.72 -7.06
CA LEU A 32 -0.82 5.60 -6.13
C LEU A 32 0.35 5.55 -5.16
N GLU A 33 1.58 5.85 -5.62
CA GLU A 33 2.75 5.96 -4.74
C GLU A 33 2.52 7.03 -3.65
N LYS A 34 2.02 8.21 -4.04
CA LYS A 34 1.67 9.28 -3.09
C LYS A 34 0.56 8.88 -2.13
N LEU A 35 -0.41 8.10 -2.57
CA LEU A 35 -1.48 7.59 -1.72
C LEU A 35 -0.92 6.56 -0.71
N ASP A 36 -0.17 5.58 -1.20
CA ASP A 36 0.49 4.55 -0.39
C ASP A 36 1.40 5.16 0.68
N ALA A 37 2.22 6.14 0.33
CA ALA A 37 3.07 6.85 1.28
C ALA A 37 2.28 7.56 2.40
N LYS A 38 1.09 8.08 2.10
CA LYS A 38 0.19 8.66 3.11
C LYS A 38 -0.49 7.59 3.95
N LEU A 39 -0.89 6.47 3.36
CA LEU A 39 -1.54 5.37 4.06
C LEU A 39 -0.57 4.64 5.00
N ALA A 40 0.69 4.46 4.59
CA ALA A 40 1.75 3.83 5.36
C ALA A 40 2.08 4.55 6.68
N GLN A 41 1.73 5.84 6.79
CA GLN A 41 1.89 6.63 8.02
C GLN A 41 0.75 6.44 9.03
N ARG A 42 -0.34 5.75 8.65
CA ARG A 42 -1.48 5.51 9.56
C ARG A 42 -1.16 4.34 10.48
N GLN A 43 -1.44 4.51 11.77
CA GLN A 43 -1.21 3.47 12.78
C GLN A 43 -1.81 2.11 12.38
N SER A 44 -3.02 2.10 11.84
CA SER A 44 -3.68 0.87 11.37
C SER A 44 -2.88 0.11 10.32
N PHE A 45 -2.21 0.82 9.39
CA PHE A 45 -1.37 0.20 8.36
C PHE A 45 -0.01 -0.22 8.92
N MET A 46 0.53 0.52 9.90
CA MET A 46 1.77 0.14 10.57
C MET A 46 1.62 -1.14 11.38
N ASP A 47 0.52 -1.26 12.12
CA ASP A 47 0.25 -2.39 13.03
C ASP A 47 -0.13 -3.68 12.28
N THR A 48 -0.58 -3.57 11.03
CA THR A 48 -1.10 -4.70 10.24
C THR A 48 -0.21 -5.06 9.04
N LYS A 49 1.05 -4.65 9.06
CA LYS A 49 2.02 -5.10 8.04
C LYS A 49 2.08 -6.63 8.00
N PRO A 50 2.22 -7.23 6.80
CA PRO A 50 2.37 -8.67 6.71
C PRO A 50 3.63 -9.10 7.49
N PRO A 51 3.60 -10.28 8.14
CA PRO A 51 4.79 -10.83 8.78
C PRO A 51 5.89 -11.01 7.72
N SER A 52 7.14 -10.76 8.11
CA SER A 52 8.28 -11.06 7.26
C SER A 52 8.25 -12.53 6.82
N PRO A 53 8.64 -12.85 5.57
CA PRO A 53 8.66 -14.23 5.08
C PRO A 53 9.57 -15.15 5.90
#